data_AF-A0AAW9JXE9-F1
#
_entry.id   AF-A0AAW9JXE9-F1
#
_cell.length_a   1.000
_cell.length_b   1.000
_cell.length_c   1.000
_cell.angle_alpha   90.00
_cell.angle_beta   90.00
_cell.angle_gamma   90.00
#
_symmetry.space_group_name_H-M   'P 1'
#
loop_
_entity.id
_entity.type
_entity.pdbx_description
1 polymer ?
#
loop_
_entity_poly.entity_id
_entity_poly.type
_entity_poly.pdbx_seq_one_letter_code
_entity_poly.pdbx_strand_id
1 'polypeptide(L)'
;MKNQWRLVVGIILVLIIVLFAIFNVDAVPVNFGFIKVDWPLIMIILGSLFIGAIATVLVSTSSSIQVKKELKKVKKELDDKDNQTKEQLSKVQAEYEQELLEKEVEIEAKQKKINSLEDELVSKMTNPIV
;
A
#
# COMPACT_ATOMS: atom_id res chain seq x y z
N MET A 1 8.52 12.33 -24.72
CA MET A 1 8.39 13.80 -24.88
C MET A 1 7.32 14.47 -23.98
N LYS A 2 6.72 13.80 -22.98
CA LYS A 2 5.53 14.31 -22.27
C LYS A 2 5.78 15.39 -21.20
N ASN A 3 7.02 15.60 -20.73
CA ASN A 3 7.31 16.57 -19.66
C ASN A 3 8.07 17.83 -20.11
N GLN A 4 8.69 17.83 -21.29
CA GLN A 4 9.43 19.02 -21.78
C GLN A 4 8.49 20.17 -22.15
N TRP A 5 7.28 19.87 -22.65
CA TRP A 5 6.27 20.88 -22.96
C TRP A 5 5.87 21.71 -21.73
N ARG A 6 5.82 21.10 -20.53
CA ARG A 6 5.51 21.83 -19.28
C ARG A 6 6.58 22.87 -18.94
N LEU A 7 7.84 22.54 -19.22
CA LEU A 7 8.96 23.47 -19.04
C LEU A 7 8.85 24.64 -20.03
N VAL A 8 8.58 24.36 -21.31
CA VAL A 8 8.39 25.39 -22.35
C VAL A 8 7.23 26.33 -21.98
N VAL A 9 6.07 25.77 -21.61
CA VAL A 9 4.91 26.58 -21.16
C VAL A 9 5.25 27.39 -19.92
N GLY A 10 5.98 26.82 -18.96
CA GLY A 10 6.43 27.52 -17.76
C GLY A 10 7.31 28.73 -18.09
N ILE A 11 8.28 28.58 -19.01
CA ILE A 11 9.13 29.69 -19.45
C ILE A 11 8.29 30.78 -20.13
N ILE A 12 7.38 30.41 -21.05
CA ILE A 12 6.49 31.38 -21.72
C ILE A 12 5.66 32.15 -20.68
N LEU A 13 5.12 31.46 -19.68
CA LEU A 13 4.33 32.08 -18.63
C LEU A 13 5.15 33.04 -17.76
N VAL A 14 6.39 32.68 -17.41
CA VAL A 14 7.31 33.57 -16.70
C VAL A 14 7.60 34.83 -17.53
N LEU A 15 7.84 34.70 -18.84
CA LEU A 15 8.04 35.84 -19.72
C LEU A 15 6.82 36.77 -19.75
N ILE A 16 5.60 36.21 -19.81
CA ILE A 16 4.36 37.00 -19.74
C ILE A 16 4.26 37.76 -18.42
N ILE A 17 4.58 37.11 -17.29
CA ILE A 17 4.57 37.77 -15.97
C ILE A 17 5.59 38.93 -15.93
N VAL A 18 6.79 38.73 -16.48
CA VAL A 18 7.82 39.78 -16.55
C VAL A 18 7.34 40.96 -17.40
N LEU A 19 6.74 40.71 -18.57
CA LEU A 19 6.16 41.77 -19.40
C LEU A 19 5.05 42.52 -18.68
N PHE A 20 4.17 41.80 -17.98
CA PHE A 20 3.12 42.41 -17.18
C PHE A 20 3.69 43.27 -16.05
N ALA A 21 4.79 42.84 -15.42
CA ALA A 21 5.46 43.62 -14.39
C ALA A 21 6.07 44.91 -14.93
N ILE A 22 6.68 44.88 -16.12
CA ILE A 22 7.24 46.07 -16.78
C ILE A 22 6.12 47.07 -17.11
N PHE A 23 5.00 46.61 -17.67
CA PHE A 23 3.89 47.49 -18.04
C PHE A 23 3.11 48.05 -16.85
N ASN A 24 3.26 47.48 -15.65
CA ASN A 24 2.55 47.89 -14.45
C ASN A 24 3.53 48.26 -13.32
N VAL A 25 4.68 48.84 -13.68
CA VAL A 25 5.71 49.30 -12.74
C VAL A 25 5.38 50.66 -12.13
N ASP A 26 4.35 51.34 -12.62
CA ASP A 26 3.91 52.63 -12.10
C ASP A 26 3.48 52.52 -10.64
N ALA A 27 3.98 53.45 -9.81
CA ALA A 27 3.66 53.48 -8.39
C ALA A 27 2.19 53.88 -8.20
N VAL A 28 1.45 53.06 -7.46
CA VAL A 28 0.05 53.31 -7.11
C VAL A 28 -0.06 53.33 -5.59
N PRO A 29 -0.79 54.30 -4.99
CA PRO A 29 -1.01 54.32 -3.55
C PRO A 29 -1.85 53.12 -3.12
N VAL A 30 -1.29 52.27 -2.26
CA VAL A 30 -1.97 51.12 -1.68
C VAL A 30 -2.17 51.32 -0.18
N ASN A 31 -3.40 51.15 0.28
CA ASN A 31 -3.77 51.25 1.69
C ASN A 31 -3.94 49.86 2.31
N PHE A 32 -3.05 49.51 3.23
CA PHE A 32 -3.10 48.26 4.00
C PHE A 32 -3.92 48.38 5.30
N GLY A 33 -4.80 49.38 5.39
CA GLY A 33 -5.62 49.69 6.57
C GLY A 33 -4.89 50.56 7.59
N PHE A 34 -3.65 50.21 7.93
CA PHE A 34 -2.84 50.92 8.93
C PHE A 34 -1.68 51.73 8.34
N ILE A 35 -1.24 51.37 7.13
CA ILE A 35 -0.09 51.97 6.44
C ILE A 35 -0.49 52.19 4.98
N LYS A 36 -0.12 53.35 4.43
CA LYS A 36 -0.21 53.64 3.00
C LYS A 36 1.19 53.66 2.40
N VAL A 37 1.37 52.94 1.30
CA VAL A 37 2.66 52.84 0.59
C VAL A 37 2.40 52.96 -0.90
N ASP A 38 3.24 53.74 -1.59
CA ASP A 38 3.16 53.92 -3.03
C ASP A 38 4.09 52.92 -3.71
N TRP A 39 3.56 51.74 -4.02
CA TRP A 39 4.28 50.65 -4.66
C TRP A 39 3.61 50.24 -5.97
N PRO A 40 4.35 49.66 -6.92
CA PRO A 40 3.76 49.12 -8.14
C PRO A 40 2.73 48.03 -7.83
N LEU A 41 1.57 48.07 -8.48
CA LEU A 41 0.48 47.13 -8.21
C LEU A 41 0.90 45.67 -8.40
N ILE A 42 1.76 45.40 -9.39
CA ILE A 42 2.29 44.05 -9.63
C ILE A 42 3.04 43.48 -8.42
N MET A 43 3.76 44.32 -7.66
CA MET A 43 4.53 43.86 -6.50
C MET A 43 3.59 43.34 -5.41
N ILE A 44 2.43 43.97 -5.25
CA ILE A 44 1.40 43.54 -4.28
C ILE A 44 0.75 42.22 -4.73
N ILE A 45 0.45 42.09 -6.03
CA ILE A 45 -0.12 40.85 -6.58
C ILE A 45 0.87 39.68 -6.42
N LEU A 46 2.13 39.87 -6.78
CA LEU A 46 3.16 38.83 -6.63
C LEU A 46 3.39 38.48 -5.16
N GLY A 47 3.44 39.47 -4.26
CA GLY A 47 3.59 39.24 -2.83
C GLY A 47 2.42 38.45 -2.23
N SER A 48 1.18 38.82 -2.54
CA SER A 48 -0.01 38.10 -2.07
C SER A 48 -0.11 36.69 -2.65
N LEU A 49 0.21 36.50 -3.93
CA LEU A 49 0.30 35.18 -4.56
C LEU A 49 1.36 34.31 -3.88
N PHE A 50 2.53 34.87 -3.58
CA PHE A 50 3.62 34.16 -2.91
C PHE A 50 3.22 33.73 -1.49
N ILE A 51 2.57 34.61 -0.72
CA ILE A 51 2.03 34.27 0.60
C ILE A 51 0.98 33.16 0.49
N GLY A 52 0.07 33.25 -0.48
CA GLY A 52 -0.93 32.21 -0.73
C GLY A 52 -0.30 30.86 -1.10
N ALA A 53 0.75 30.86 -1.92
CA ALA A 53 1.50 29.65 -2.28
C ALA A 53 2.18 29.02 -1.05
N ILE A 54 2.82 29.84 -0.21
CA ILE A 54 3.41 29.38 1.06
C ILE A 54 2.34 28.77 1.96
N ALA A 55 1.21 29.46 2.16
CA ALA A 55 0.11 28.96 2.98
C ALA A 55 -0.42 27.61 2.46
N THR A 56 -0.58 27.49 1.13
CA THR A 56 -1.01 26.24 0.49
C THR A 56 -0.02 25.10 0.71
N VAL A 57 1.28 25.35 0.57
CA VAL A 57 2.33 24.35 0.82
C VAL A 57 2.33 23.92 2.28
N LEU A 58 2.20 24.84 3.22
CA LEU A 58 2.16 24.53 4.65
C LEU A 58 0.95 23.66 5.00
N VAL A 59 -0.24 24.02 4.50
CA VAL A 59 -1.47 23.23 4.72
C VAL A 59 -1.36 21.84 4.08
N SER A 60 -0.90 21.76 2.83
CA SER A 60 -0.78 20.49 2.07
C SER A 60 0.24 19.52 2.68
N THR A 61 1.35 20.04 3.21
CA THR A 61 2.41 19.23 3.82
C THR A 61 1.90 18.50 5.06
N SER A 62 1.05 19.14 5.87
CA SER A 62 0.46 18.54 7.08
C SER A 62 -0.38 17.29 6.74
N SER A 63 -1.28 17.39 5.75
CA SER A 63 -2.12 16.27 5.31
C SER A 63 -1.29 15.14 4.69
N SER A 64 -0.25 15.48 3.92
CA SER A 64 0.62 14.49 3.26
C SER A 64 1.38 13.61 4.26
N ILE A 65 1.73 14.15 5.44
CA ILE A 65 2.39 13.38 6.51
C ILE A 65 1.41 12.35 7.11
N GLN A 66 0.16 12.73 7.34
CA GLN A 66 -0.86 11.83 7.89
C GLN A 66 -1.13 10.68 6.93
N VAL A 67 -1.33 10.99 5.65
CA VAL A 67 -1.52 9.98 4.59
C VAL A 67 -0.35 9.00 4.54
N LYS A 68 0.90 9.46 4.61
CA LYS A 68 2.08 8.58 4.64
C LYS A 68 2.13 7.69 5.88
N LYS A 69 1.72 8.19 7.05
CA LYS A 69 1.65 7.40 8.29
C LYS A 69 0.59 6.30 8.19
N GLU A 70 -0.60 6.63 7.68
CA GLU A 70 -1.66 5.64 7.44
C GLU A 70 -1.22 4.59 6.43
N LEU A 71 -0.59 5.00 5.32
CA LEU A 71 -0.06 4.07 4.33
C LEU A 71 0.94 3.09 4.96
N LYS A 72 1.84 3.59 5.81
CA LYS A 72 2.81 2.73 6.52
C LYS A 72 2.11 1.78 7.50
N LYS A 73 1.07 2.25 8.21
CA LYS A 73 0.27 1.43 9.13
C LYS A 73 -0.45 0.31 8.37
N VAL A 74 -1.20 0.66 7.33
CA VAL A 74 -1.94 -0.30 6.50
C VAL A 74 -1.01 -1.32 5.85
N LYS A 75 0.15 -0.86 5.34
CA LYS A 75 1.15 -1.77 4.76
C LYS A 75 1.70 -2.75 5.80
N LYS A 76 1.92 -2.31 7.04
CA LYS A 76 2.36 -3.18 8.13
C LYS A 76 1.26 -4.19 8.51
N GLU A 77 0.01 -3.75 8.64
CA GLU A 77 -1.12 -4.65 8.93
C GLU A 77 -1.31 -5.73 7.85
N LEU A 78 -1.08 -5.38 6.58
CA LEU A 78 -1.08 -6.34 5.46
C LEU A 78 0.03 -7.38 5.60
N ASP A 79 1.25 -6.94 5.92
CA ASP A 79 2.41 -7.82 6.10
C ASP A 79 2.22 -8.76 7.30
N ASP A 80 1.72 -8.23 8.42
CA ASP A 80 1.40 -9.01 9.61
C ASP A 80 0.31 -10.07 9.32
N LYS A 81 -0.75 -9.70 8.57
CA LYS A 81 -1.80 -10.64 8.14
C LYS A 81 -1.28 -11.72 7.20
N ASP A 82 -0.44 -11.36 6.22
CA ASP A 82 0.15 -12.33 5.29
C ASP A 82 1.02 -13.36 6.02
N ASN A 83 1.80 -12.90 7.00
CA ASN A 83 2.59 -13.78 7.87
C ASN A 83 1.70 -14.70 8.72
N GLN A 84 0.62 -14.17 9.31
CA GLN A 84 -0.34 -14.99 10.07
C GLN A 84 -1.01 -16.04 9.18
N THR A 85 -1.41 -15.68 7.96
CA THR A 85 -2.01 -16.64 7.02
C THR A 85 -1.01 -17.73 6.63
N LYS A 86 0.25 -17.39 6.37
CA LYS A 86 1.31 -18.38 6.11
C LYS A 86 1.52 -19.33 7.29
N GLU A 87 1.56 -18.80 8.52
CA GLU A 87 1.70 -19.61 9.73
C GLU A 87 0.51 -20.55 9.93
N GLN A 88 -0.72 -20.06 9.73
CA GLN A 88 -1.92 -20.89 9.80
C GLN A 88 -1.93 -21.98 8.73
N LEU A 89 -1.54 -21.65 7.50
CA LEU A 89 -1.47 -22.61 6.41
C LEU A 89 -0.45 -23.72 6.72
N SER A 90 0.71 -23.36 7.27
CA SER A 90 1.74 -24.32 7.72
C SER A 90 1.22 -25.24 8.82
N LYS A 91 0.47 -24.72 9.80
CA LYS A 91 -0.13 -25.54 10.87
C LYS A 91 -1.14 -26.53 10.32
N VAL A 92 -2.06 -26.07 9.46
CA VAL A 92 -3.06 -26.93 8.82
C VAL A 92 -2.40 -28.01 7.96
N GLN A 93 -1.34 -27.67 7.23
CA GLN A 93 -0.58 -28.66 6.44
C GLN A 93 0.07 -29.71 7.34
N ALA A 94 0.70 -29.30 8.45
CA ALA A 94 1.32 -30.23 9.40
C ALA A 94 0.27 -31.14 10.07
N GLU A 95 -0.90 -30.60 10.44
CA GLU A 95 -2.02 -31.39 10.98
C GLU A 95 -2.53 -32.43 9.97
N TYR A 96 -2.71 -32.03 8.70
CA TYR A 96 -3.11 -32.95 7.63
C TYR A 96 -2.09 -34.06 7.39
N GLU A 97 -0.79 -33.72 7.43
CA GLU A 97 0.29 -34.69 7.23
C GLU A 97 0.36 -35.70 8.39
N GLN A 98 0.12 -35.24 9.63
CA GLN A 98 -0.02 -36.13 10.78
C GLN A 98 -1.24 -37.05 10.66
N GLU A 99 -2.40 -36.52 10.24
CA GLU A 99 -3.60 -37.35 10.06
C GLU A 99 -3.40 -38.41 8.97
N LEU A 100 -2.72 -38.07 7.86
CA LEU A 100 -2.40 -39.03 6.81
C LEU A 100 -1.49 -40.16 7.32
N LEU A 101 -0.45 -39.81 8.08
CA LEU A 101 0.44 -40.81 8.69
C LEU A 101 -0.32 -41.74 9.64
N GLU A 102 -1.22 -41.19 10.48
CA GLU A 102 -2.03 -42.00 11.39
C GLU A 102 -2.96 -42.95 10.63
N LYS A 103 -3.64 -42.46 9.58
CA LYS A 103 -4.48 -43.31 8.71
C LYS A 103 -3.67 -44.39 8.00
N GLU A 104 -2.46 -44.09 7.55
CA GLU A 104 -1.60 -45.06 6.86
C GLU A 104 -1.15 -46.20 7.78
N VAL A 105 -0.80 -45.86 9.03
CA VAL A 105 -0.55 -46.86 10.09
C VAL A 105 -1.80 -47.69 10.39
N GLU A 106 -2.99 -47.07 10.44
CA GLU A 106 -4.25 -47.79 10.67
C GLU A 106 -4.58 -48.74 9.51
N ILE A 107 -4.39 -48.32 8.26
CA ILE A 107 -4.57 -49.16 7.06
C ILE A 107 -3.62 -50.35 7.11
N GLU A 108 -2.34 -50.13 7.44
CA GLU A 108 -1.35 -51.22 7.53
C GLU A 108 -1.76 -52.25 8.60
N ALA A 109 -2.23 -51.78 9.77
CA ALA A 109 -2.71 -52.64 10.83
C ALA A 109 -3.96 -53.45 10.43
N LYS A 110 -4.93 -52.80 9.75
CA LYS A 110 -6.11 -53.49 9.22
C LYS A 110 -5.73 -54.51 8.15
N GLN A 111 -4.79 -54.20 7.27
CA GLN A 111 -4.33 -55.12 6.23
C GLN A 111 -3.67 -56.36 6.83
N LYS A 112 -2.78 -56.19 7.81
CA LYS A 112 -2.18 -57.30 8.56
C LYS A 112 -3.25 -58.19 9.21
N LYS A 113 -4.29 -57.57 9.77
CA LYS A 113 -5.41 -58.30 10.37
C LYS A 113 -6.20 -59.09 9.33
N ILE A 114 -6.51 -58.50 8.18
CA ILE A 114 -7.19 -59.18 7.06
C ILE A 114 -6.40 -60.41 6.64
N ASN A 115 -5.09 -60.25 6.35
CA ASN A 115 -4.25 -61.37 5.93
C ASN A 115 -4.25 -62.50 6.97
N SER A 116 -4.16 -62.17 8.27
CA SER A 116 -4.21 -63.20 9.33
C SER A 116 -5.55 -63.96 9.40
N LEU A 117 -6.66 -63.27 9.09
CA LEU A 117 -7.99 -63.88 9.07
C LEU A 117 -8.18 -64.73 7.81
N GLU A 118 -7.64 -64.30 6.67
CA GLU A 118 -7.60 -65.09 5.44
C GLU A 118 -6.82 -66.39 5.65
N ASP A 119 -5.64 -66.33 6.27
CA ASP A 119 -4.84 -67.52 6.62
C ASP A 119 -5.62 -68.48 7.54
N GLU A 120 -6.33 -67.95 8.55
CA GLU A 120 -7.16 -68.76 9.46
C GLU A 120 -8.32 -69.43 8.71
N LEU A 121 -8.99 -68.71 7.81
CA LEU A 121 -10.09 -69.23 6.98
C LEU A 121 -9.60 -70.33 6.02
N VAL A 122 -8.47 -70.12 5.35
CA VAL A 122 -7.87 -71.12 4.47
C VAL A 122 -7.57 -72.39 5.25
N SER A 123 -6.90 -72.28 6.40
CA SER A 123 -6.63 -73.40 7.32
C SER A 123 -7.91 -74.19 7.66
N LYS A 124 -9.00 -73.49 8.03
CA LYS A 124 -10.29 -74.14 8.35
C LYS A 124 -10.94 -74.83 7.14
N MET A 125 -10.72 -74.35 5.92
CA MET A 125 -11.28 -74.94 4.69
C MET A 125 -10.46 -76.09 4.12
N THR A 126 -9.14 -76.12 4.34
CA THR A 126 -8.26 -77.22 3.88
C THR A 126 -8.11 -78.38 4.87
N ASN A 127 -8.61 -78.25 6.10
CA ASN A 127 -8.65 -79.38 7.02
C ASN A 127 -9.74 -80.39 6.57
N PRO A 128 -9.41 -81.67 6.35
CA PRO A 128 -10.39 -82.64 5.91
C PRO A 128 -11.46 -82.85 6.98
N ILE A 129 -12.73 -82.75 6.59
CA ILE A 129 -13.86 -83.20 7.41
C ILE A 129 -13.69 -84.72 7.56
N VAL A 130 -13.24 -85.14 8.74
CA VAL A 130 -13.31 -86.53 9.20
C VAL A 130 -14.67 -86.74 9.86
#